data_AF-A0AAD9MRX8-F1
#
_entry.id   AF-A0AAD9MRX8-F1
#
_cell.length_a   1.000
_cell.length_b   1.000
_cell.length_c   1.000
_cell.angle_alpha   90.00
_cell.angle_beta   90.00
_cell.angle_gamma   90.00
#
_symmetry.space_group_name_H-M   'P 1'
#
loop_
_entity.id
_entity.type
_entity.pdbx_description
1 polymer ?
#
loop_
_entity_poly.entity_id
_entity_poly.type
_entity_poly.pdbx_seq_one_letter_code
_entity_poly.pdbx_strand_id
1 'polypeptide(L)'
;MISGHEVQDLETAVLEHPHDTQLWLKLTYKKLHNPKGHSERNLEHALNVLSRALEKNRNDSDLWLYYLKLFARREDHAEMAQLCRQAVQYAPSYKLYRKVTPSVTLLELRECCAWSTCHFSCVI
;
A
#
# COMPACT_ATOMS: atom_id res chain seq x y z
N MET A 1 -23.73 -16.23 -0.15
CA MET A 1 -22.91 -16.47 -1.36
C MET A 1 -22.37 -15.12 -1.79
N ILE A 2 -21.05 -14.95 -1.92
CA ILE A 2 -20.52 -13.70 -2.50
C ILE A 2 -20.81 -13.77 -3.99
N SER A 3 -21.69 -12.91 -4.49
CA SER A 3 -22.07 -12.89 -5.90
C SER A 3 -20.87 -12.41 -6.71
N GLY A 4 -20.39 -13.22 -7.64
CA GLY A 4 -19.23 -12.87 -8.50
C GLY A 4 -19.38 -11.53 -9.21
N HIS A 5 -20.63 -11.11 -9.44
CA HIS A 5 -21.00 -9.80 -9.99
C HIS A 5 -20.49 -8.62 -9.14
N GLU A 6 -20.59 -8.67 -7.80
CA GLU A 6 -20.16 -7.54 -6.95
C GLU A 6 -18.67 -7.23 -7.12
N VAL A 7 -17.84 -8.24 -7.35
CA VAL A 7 -16.39 -8.06 -7.52
C VAL A 7 -16.09 -7.43 -8.88
N GLN A 8 -16.82 -7.84 -9.91
CA GLN A 8 -16.66 -7.33 -11.27
C GLN A 8 -17.21 -5.90 -11.40
N ASP A 9 -18.31 -5.58 -10.72
CA ASP A 9 -18.85 -4.23 -10.61
C ASP A 9 -17.85 -3.31 -9.89
N LEU A 10 -17.23 -3.79 -8.80
CA LEU A 10 -16.17 -3.04 -8.12
C LEU A 10 -14.92 -2.86 -8.99
N GLU A 11 -14.52 -3.87 -9.76
CA GLU A 11 -13.41 -3.75 -10.73
C GLU A 11 -13.70 -2.70 -11.80
N THR A 12 -14.95 -2.59 -12.24
CA THR A 12 -15.36 -1.56 -13.20
C THR A 12 -15.32 -0.18 -12.55
N ALA A 13 -15.89 -0.07 -11.34
CA ALA A 13 -15.97 1.20 -10.64
C ALA A 13 -14.59 1.74 -10.20
N VAL A 14 -13.60 0.89 -9.88
CA VAL A 14 -12.22 1.35 -9.62
C VAL A 14 -11.52 1.84 -10.90
N LEU A 15 -11.94 1.39 -12.07
CA LEU A 15 -11.41 1.88 -13.35
C LEU A 15 -12.04 3.23 -13.73
N GLU A 16 -13.32 3.42 -13.42
CA GLU A 16 -14.01 4.70 -13.61
C GLU A 16 -13.56 5.77 -12.60
N HIS A 17 -13.32 5.35 -11.35
CA HIS A 17 -12.86 6.21 -10.26
C HIS A 17 -11.50 5.75 -9.74
N PRO A 18 -10.42 5.89 -10.53
CA PRO A 18 -9.10 5.37 -10.16
C PRO A 18 -8.49 6.09 -8.97
N HIS A 19 -9.02 7.25 -8.56
CA HIS A 19 -8.53 8.04 -7.43
C HIS A 19 -9.26 7.72 -6.11
N ASP A 20 -10.30 6.89 -6.14
CA ASP A 20 -11.05 6.52 -4.94
C ASP A 20 -10.36 5.36 -4.21
N THR A 21 -9.56 5.72 -3.20
CA THR A 21 -8.79 4.76 -2.39
C THR A 21 -9.67 3.83 -1.56
N GLN A 22 -10.88 4.26 -1.17
CA GLN A 22 -11.82 3.42 -0.44
C GLN A 22 -12.37 2.30 -1.33
N LEU A 23 -12.62 2.60 -2.60
CA LEU A 23 -13.09 1.63 -3.57
C LEU A 23 -12.05 0.53 -3.82
N TRP A 24 -10.78 0.93 -3.97
CA TRP A 24 -9.65 0.00 -4.08
C TRP A 24 -9.53 -0.90 -2.84
N LEU A 25 -9.59 -0.32 -1.63
CA LEU A 25 -9.52 -1.09 -0.38
C LEU A 25 -10.68 -2.10 -0.26
N LYS A 26 -11.90 -1.70 -0.64
CA LYS A 26 -13.09 -2.56 -0.64
C LYS A 26 -12.92 -3.74 -1.60
N LEU A 27 -12.41 -3.48 -2.80
CA LEU A 27 -12.11 -4.51 -3.80
C LEU A 27 -11.04 -5.48 -3.28
N THR A 28 -9.94 -4.97 -2.73
CA THR A 28 -8.87 -5.78 -2.14
C THR A 28 -9.40 -6.67 -1.02
N TYR A 29 -10.20 -6.12 -0.10
CA TYR A 29 -10.78 -6.89 0.99
C TYR A 29 -11.66 -8.04 0.50
N LYS A 30 -12.48 -7.78 -0.54
CA LYS A 30 -13.33 -8.81 -1.17
C LYS A 30 -12.51 -9.91 -1.85
N LYS A 31 -11.42 -9.56 -2.55
CA LYS A 31 -10.51 -10.55 -3.16
C LYS A 31 -9.78 -11.38 -2.11
N LEU A 32 -9.36 -10.75 -1.00
CA LEU A 32 -8.65 -11.42 0.10
C LEU A 32 -9.54 -12.44 0.83
N HIS A 33 -10.80 -12.08 1.11
CA HIS A 33 -11.76 -12.91 1.82
C HIS A 33 -12.59 -13.80 0.88
N ASN A 34 -12.13 -14.03 -0.36
CA ASN A 34 -12.82 -14.89 -1.30
C ASN A 34 -12.77 -16.36 -0.82
N PRO A 35 -13.90 -16.96 -0.41
CA PRO A 35 -13.92 -18.33 0.13
C PRO A 35 -13.64 -19.40 -0.94
N LYS A 36 -13.61 -19.03 -2.22
CA LYS A 36 -13.37 -19.95 -3.34
C LYS A 36 -11.89 -20.13 -3.71
N GLY A 37 -11.02 -19.25 -3.22
CA GLY A 37 -9.59 -19.28 -3.54
C GLY A 37 -8.75 -19.80 -2.38
N HIS A 38 -7.53 -20.26 -2.68
CA HIS A 38 -6.54 -20.57 -1.66
C HIS A 38 -6.02 -19.28 -1.03
N SER A 39 -5.67 -19.31 0.25
CA SER A 39 -5.18 -18.13 0.99
C SER A 39 -4.04 -17.40 0.29
N GLU A 40 -3.13 -18.12 -0.36
CA GLU A 40 -2.02 -17.52 -1.14
C GLU A 40 -2.50 -16.83 -2.40
N ARG A 41 -3.31 -17.50 -3.25
CA ARG A 41 -3.88 -16.90 -4.46
C ARG A 41 -4.71 -15.65 -4.14
N ASN A 42 -5.49 -15.69 -3.07
CA ASN A 42 -6.26 -14.52 -2.61
C ASN A 42 -5.36 -13.37 -2.18
N LEU A 43 -4.24 -13.67 -1.51
CA LEU A 43 -3.23 -12.68 -1.15
C LEU A 43 -2.57 -12.07 -2.39
N GLU A 44 -2.21 -12.88 -3.40
CA GLU A 44 -1.65 -12.37 -4.65
C GLU A 44 -2.62 -11.45 -5.39
N HIS A 45 -3.88 -11.87 -5.51
CA HIS A 45 -4.92 -11.04 -6.13
C HIS A 45 -5.11 -9.72 -5.38
N ALA A 46 -5.15 -9.76 -4.04
CA ALA A 46 -5.26 -8.57 -3.21
C ALA A 46 -4.06 -7.62 -3.39
N LEU A 47 -2.84 -8.15 -3.42
CA LEU A 47 -1.62 -7.36 -3.65
C LEU A 47 -1.61 -6.74 -5.05
N ASN A 48 -1.98 -7.50 -6.09
CA ASN A 48 -2.05 -6.97 -7.45
C ASN A 48 -3.04 -5.81 -7.59
N VAL A 49 -4.21 -5.92 -6.95
CA VAL A 49 -5.21 -4.82 -6.90
C VAL A 49 -4.62 -3.58 -6.22
N LEU A 50 -3.92 -3.75 -5.10
CA LEU A 50 -3.29 -2.62 -4.41
C LEU A 50 -2.12 -2.02 -5.18
N SER A 51 -1.32 -2.82 -5.88
CA SER A 51 -0.26 -2.30 -6.76
C SER A 51 -0.85 -1.33 -7.77
N ARG A 52 -1.95 -1.70 -8.43
CA ARG A 52 -2.67 -0.84 -9.38
C ARG A 52 -3.27 0.41 -8.71
N ALA A 53 -3.78 0.25 -7.49
CA ALA A 53 -4.27 1.38 -6.70
C ALA A 53 -3.15 2.39 -6.41
N LEU A 54 -1.96 1.91 -6.04
CA LEU A 54 -0.78 2.73 -5.74
C LEU A 54 -0.21 3.40 -6.98
N GLU A 55 -0.28 2.77 -8.16
CA GLU A 55 0.16 3.42 -9.41
C GLU A 55 -0.57 4.76 -9.65
N LYS A 56 -1.85 4.83 -9.26
CA LYS A 56 -2.72 6.02 -9.38
C LYS A 56 -2.72 6.90 -8.13
N ASN A 57 -2.67 6.30 -6.92
CA ASN A 57 -2.81 6.97 -5.62
C ASN A 57 -1.59 6.79 -4.72
N ARG A 58 -0.39 6.96 -5.28
CA ARG A 58 0.88 6.80 -4.55
C ARG A 58 1.06 7.76 -3.37
N ASN A 59 0.30 8.85 -3.33
CA ASN A 59 0.32 9.83 -2.25
C ASN A 59 -0.53 9.42 -1.02
N ASP A 60 -1.35 8.37 -1.13
CA ASP A 60 -2.22 7.93 -0.04
C ASP A 60 -1.48 6.98 0.92
N SER A 61 -1.32 7.42 2.17
CA SER A 61 -0.59 6.64 3.18
C SER A 61 -1.35 5.41 3.68
N ASP A 62 -2.68 5.40 3.61
CA ASP A 62 -3.49 4.27 4.10
C ASP A 62 -3.41 3.09 3.12
N LEU A 63 -3.39 3.36 1.81
CA LEU A 63 -3.12 2.37 0.76
C LEU A 63 -1.76 1.71 0.95
N TRP A 64 -0.71 2.51 1.14
CA TRP A 64 0.64 1.99 1.39
C TRP A 64 0.70 1.16 2.67
N LEU A 65 0.09 1.62 3.76
CA LEU A 65 0.06 0.87 5.03
C LEU A 65 -0.60 -0.50 4.85
N TYR A 66 -1.71 -0.54 4.10
CA TYR A 66 -2.43 -1.77 3.83
C TYR A 66 -1.63 -2.71 2.93
N TYR A 67 -0.97 -2.18 1.90
CA TYR A 67 -0.06 -2.91 1.02
C TYR A 67 1.08 -3.55 1.79
N LEU A 68 1.82 -2.76 2.58
CA LEU A 68 2.93 -3.24 3.41
C LEU A 68 2.46 -4.31 4.42
N LYS A 69 1.27 -4.14 5.02
CA LYS A 69 0.70 -5.13 5.95
C LYS A 69 0.41 -6.48 5.28
N LEU A 70 -0.09 -6.45 4.04
CA LEU A 70 -0.34 -7.67 3.27
C LEU A 70 0.97 -8.29 2.78
N PHE A 71 1.90 -7.46 2.32
CA PHE A 71 3.19 -7.88 1.80
C PHE A 71 4.07 -8.51 2.88
N ALA A 72 3.99 -8.03 4.12
CA ALA A 72 4.68 -8.63 5.27
C ALA A 72 4.35 -10.12 5.50
N ARG A 73 3.22 -10.63 4.96
CA ARG A 73 2.85 -12.05 5.03
C ARG A 73 3.63 -12.93 4.04
N ARG A 74 4.29 -12.35 3.03
CA ARG A 74 5.14 -13.08 2.06
C ARG A 74 6.56 -13.31 2.56
N GLU A 75 6.93 -12.74 3.71
CA GLU A 75 8.27 -12.85 4.33
C GLU A 75 9.44 -12.41 3.42
N ASP A 76 9.17 -11.60 2.38
CA ASP A 76 10.22 -11.02 1.54
C ASP A 76 10.75 -9.72 2.17
N HIS A 77 11.79 -9.86 3.00
CA HIS A 77 12.38 -8.74 3.73
C HIS A 77 13.10 -7.73 2.83
N ALA A 78 13.68 -8.15 1.70
CA ALA A 78 14.45 -7.29 0.82
C ALA A 78 13.52 -6.38 0.00
N GLU A 79 12.49 -6.96 -0.60
CA GLU A 79 11.49 -6.21 -1.37
C GLU A 79 10.65 -5.31 -0.44
N MET A 80 10.32 -5.79 0.76
CA MET A 80 9.63 -5.00 1.78
C MET A 80 10.39 -3.70 2.13
N ALA A 81 11.71 -3.75 2.26
CA ALA A 81 12.52 -2.56 2.56
C ALA A 81 12.53 -1.54 1.41
N GLN A 82 12.50 -2.00 0.15
CA GLN A 82 12.37 -1.14 -1.03
C GLN A 82 10.99 -0.48 -1.07
N LEU A 83 9.93 -1.25 -0.87
CA LEU A 83 8.54 -0.77 -0.84
C LEU A 83 8.32 0.26 0.27
N CYS A 84 8.91 0.02 1.44
CA CYS A 84 8.91 0.96 2.55
C CYS A 84 9.54 2.32 2.18
N ARG A 85 10.67 2.31 1.46
CA ARG A 85 11.33 3.54 0.98
C ARG A 85 10.45 4.29 -0.01
N GLN A 86 9.85 3.57 -0.97
CA GLN A 86 8.92 4.18 -1.93
C GLN A 86 7.70 4.77 -1.23
N ALA A 87 7.11 4.06 -0.27
CA ALA A 87 5.96 4.52 0.49
C ALA A 87 6.24 5.83 1.23
N VAL A 88 7.40 5.92 1.90
CA VAL A 88 7.85 7.13 2.58
C VAL A 88 8.10 8.28 1.61
N GLN A 89 8.70 7.98 0.44
CA GLN A 89 8.99 8.97 -0.59
C GLN A 89 7.71 9.57 -1.20
N TYR A 90 6.71 8.74 -1.50
CA TYR A 90 5.48 9.18 -2.16
C TYR A 90 4.43 9.71 -1.16
N ALA A 91 4.34 9.13 0.02
CA ALA A 91 3.36 9.47 1.05
C ALA A 91 4.04 9.66 2.43
N PRO A 92 4.76 10.79 2.63
CA PRO A 92 5.44 11.08 3.89
C PRO A 92 4.39 11.33 5.00
N SER A 93 4.01 10.26 5.69
CA SER A 93 3.01 10.27 6.76
C SER A 93 3.64 9.76 8.04
N TYR A 94 3.41 10.48 9.14
CA TYR A 94 3.91 10.10 10.46
C TYR A 94 3.55 8.66 10.85
N LYS A 95 2.33 8.22 10.50
CA LYS A 95 1.86 6.85 10.75
C LYS A 95 2.68 5.82 9.97
N LEU A 96 3.03 6.15 8.73
CA LEU A 96 3.76 5.29 7.83
C LEU A 96 5.24 5.17 8.25
N TYR A 97 5.88 6.30 8.55
CA TYR A 97 7.22 6.34 9.14
C TYR A 97 7.31 5.44 10.38
N ARG A 98 6.40 5.59 11.35
CA ARG A 98 6.41 4.77 12.57
C ARG A 98 6.30 3.27 12.29
N LYS A 99 5.59 2.88 11.23
CA LYS A 99 5.42 1.48 10.84
C LYS A 99 6.63 0.91 10.10
N VAL A 100 7.30 1.74 9.30
CA VAL A 100 8.49 1.39 8.51
C VAL A 100 9.77 1.36 9.37
N THR A 101 9.83 2.18 10.42
CA THR A 101 11.01 2.31 11.31
C THR A 101 11.57 0.98 11.85
N PRO A 102 10.77 -0.02 12.29
CA PRO A 102 11.33 -1.30 12.72
C PRO A 102 11.78 -2.22 11.58
N SER A 103 11.38 -1.98 10.34
CA SER A 103 11.63 -2.86 9.18
C SER A 103 12.76 -2.36 8.27
N VAL A 104 13.11 -1.09 8.34
CA VAL A 104 14.20 -0.47 7.58
C VAL A 104 15.22 0.07 8.56
N THR A 105 16.49 -0.29 8.38
CA THR A 105 17.60 0.18 9.21
C THR A 105 17.58 1.71 9.29
N LEU A 106 17.59 2.26 10.50
CA LEU A 106 17.53 3.71 10.81
C LEU A 106 18.50 4.59 9.98
N LEU A 107 19.57 4.00 9.44
CA LEU A 107 20.55 4.65 8.56
C LEU A 107 19.94 5.10 7.22
N GLU A 108 19.11 4.28 6.56
CA GLU A 108 18.48 4.61 5.26
C GLU A 108 17.36 5.64 5.43
N LEU A 109 16.63 5.60 6.55
CA LEU A 109 15.61 6.58 6.87
C LEU A 109 16.20 7.95 7.23
N ARG A 110 17.46 8.03 7.66
CA ARG A 110 18.14 9.31 7.95
C ARG A 110 18.33 10.16 6.70
N GLU A 111 18.60 9.53 5.56
CA GLU A 111 18.65 10.19 4.25
C GLU A 111 17.26 10.63 3.79
N CYS A 112 16.21 9.87 4.15
CA CYS A 112 14.83 10.25 3.90
C CYS A 112 14.35 11.41 4.80
N CYS A 113 14.68 11.40 6.08
CA CYS A 113 14.39 12.53 6.96
C CYS A 113 15.18 13.76 6.52
N ALA A 114 16.38 13.62 5.95
CA ALA A 114 17.12 14.77 5.42
C ALA A 114 16.33 15.50 4.30
N TRP A 115 15.56 14.83 3.43
CA TRP A 115 14.73 15.56 2.44
C TRP A 115 13.48 16.20 3.06
N SER A 116 12.87 15.59 4.08
CA SER A 116 11.68 16.15 4.74
C SER A 116 12.02 17.26 5.75
N THR A 117 13.20 17.20 6.39
CA THR A 117 13.64 18.21 7.37
C THR A 117 14.36 19.38 6.68
N CYS A 118 14.98 19.18 5.51
CA CYS A 118 15.56 20.29 4.74
C CYS A 118 14.51 21.20 4.06
N HIS A 119 13.25 20.77 3.91
CA HIS A 119 12.21 21.66 3.38
C HIS A 119 11.50 22.51 4.46
N PHE A 120 11.75 22.24 5.76
CA PHE A 120 11.22 23.04 6.87
C PHE A 120 12.29 23.82 7.65
N SER A 121 13.57 23.75 7.27
CA SER A 121 14.66 24.52 7.91
C SER A 121 15.50 25.37 6.96
N CYS A 122 14.96 25.82 5.82
CA CYS A 122 15.58 26.88 5.00
C CYS A 122 14.83 28.22 5.05
N VAL A 123 13.93 28.41 6.03
CA VAL A 123 13.42 29.72 6.44
C VAL A 123 13.46 29.78 7.96
N ILE A 124 14.63 30.17 8.48
CA ILE A 124 14.92 31.09 9.60
C ILE A 124 16.41 30.96 9.91
#